data_AF-A0A0F9R595-F1
#
_entry.id   AF-A0A0F9R595-F1
#
_cell.length_a   1.000
_cell.length_b   1.000
_cell.length_c   1.000
_cell.angle_alpha   90.00
_cell.angle_beta   90.00
_cell.angle_gamma   90.00
#
_symmetry.space_group_name_H-M   'P 1'
#
loop_
_entity.id
_entity.type
_entity.pdbx_description
1 polymer ?
#
loop_
_entity_poly.entity_id
_entity_poly.type
_entity_poly.pdbx_seq_one_letter_code
_entity_poly.pdbx_strand_id
1 'polypeptide(L)'
;MNQKKFRQVFIILWALLLIFNTIISLWNPNFLNLILTGFTSGFLIHMIISYPLLNSSERYINLLNRIIKKLSEEVDESNSKRRKK
;
A
#
# COMPACT_ATOMS: atom_id res chain seq x y z
N MET A 1 -7.86 -0.84 -15.21
CA MET A 1 -7.91 0.39 -14.38
C MET A 1 -6.67 0.43 -13.50
N ASN A 2 -5.94 1.55 -13.44
CA ASN A 2 -4.65 1.61 -12.75
C ASN A 2 -4.86 1.52 -11.23
N GLN A 3 -4.46 0.43 -10.58
CA GLN A 3 -4.76 0.17 -9.16
C GLN A 3 -4.29 1.30 -8.22
N LYS A 4 -3.23 2.03 -8.61
CA LYS A 4 -2.76 3.23 -7.89
C LYS A 4 -3.77 4.37 -7.92
N LYS A 5 -4.38 4.65 -9.08
CA LYS A 5 -5.42 5.68 -9.22
C LYS A 5 -6.67 5.31 -8.42
N PHE A 6 -7.10 4.05 -8.46
CA PHE A 6 -8.26 3.59 -7.70
C PHE A 6 -8.05 3.76 -6.19
N ARG A 7 -6.88 3.38 -5.66
CA ARG A 7 -6.55 3.56 -4.24
C ARG A 7 -6.47 5.04 -3.83
N GLN A 8 -5.90 5.91 -4.67
CA GLN A 8 -5.86 7.35 -4.41
C GLN A 8 -7.27 7.95 -4.32
N VAL A 9 -8.15 7.62 -5.27
CA VAL A 9 -9.56 8.05 -5.23
C VAL A 9 -10.25 7.54 -3.97
N PHE A 10 -9.96 6.30 -3.56
CA PHE A 10 -10.53 5.72 -2.35
C PHE A 10 -10.04 6.44 -1.08
N ILE A 11 -8.75 6.78 -0.96
CA ILE A 11 -8.23 7.55 0.18
C ILE A 11 -8.88 8.94 0.25
N ILE A 12 -9.01 9.63 -0.88
CA ILE A 12 -9.64 10.95 -0.95
C ILE A 12 -11.11 10.88 -0.53
N LEU A 13 -11.84 9.86 -0.99
CA LEU A 13 -13.23 9.62 -0.60
C LEU A 13 -13.37 9.43 0.91
N TRP A 14 -12.50 8.64 1.52
CA TRP A 14 -12.50 8.42 2.97
C TRP A 14 -12.12 9.68 3.76
N ALA A 15 -11.21 10.51 3.25
CA ALA A 15 -10.87 11.79 3.87
C ALA A 15 -12.06 12.76 3.85
N LEU A 16 -12.81 12.80 2.75
CA LEU A 16 -14.04 13.61 2.65
C LEU A 16 -15.11 13.14 3.65
N LEU A 17 -15.31 11.82 3.78
CA LEU A 17 -16.22 11.24 4.78
C LEU A 17 -15.82 11.61 6.20
N LEU A 18 -14.51 11.61 6.51
CA LEU A 18 -14.01 12.03 7.82
C LEU A 18 -14.34 13.49 8.12
N ILE A 19 -14.06 14.39 7.17
CA ILE A 19 -14.31 15.82 7.32
C ILE A 19 -15.81 16.06 7.53
N PHE A 20 -16.66 15.41 6.72
CA PHE A 20 -18.11 15.51 6.83
C PHE A 20 -18.63 15.02 8.20
N ASN A 21 -18.18 13.85 8.66
CA ASN A 21 -18.55 13.32 9.97
C ASN A 21 -18.08 14.23 11.11
N THR A 22 -16.90 14.85 10.98
CA THR A 22 -16.38 15.77 11.99
C THR A 22 -17.24 17.04 12.08
N ILE A 23 -17.66 17.59 10.93
CA ILE A 23 -18.56 18.76 10.87
C ILE A 23 -19.91 18.43 11.51
N ILE A 24 -20.50 17.27 11.18
CA ILE A 24 -21.75 16.82 11.79
C ILE A 24 -21.58 16.64 13.31
N SER A 25 -20.47 16.05 13.75
CA SER A 25 -20.21 15.84 15.17
C SER A 25 -20.00 17.14 15.94
N LEU A 26 -19.52 18.21 15.28
CA LEU A 26 -19.40 19.56 15.84
C LEU A 26 -20.77 20.25 15.96
N TRP A 27 -21.65 20.05 14.97
CA TRP A 27 -23.00 20.65 14.96
C TRP A 27 -23.99 19.89 15.84
N ASN A 28 -23.85 18.57 15.97
CA ASN A 28 -24.74 17.74 16.77
C ASN A 28 -23.92 16.64 17.47
N PRO A 29 -23.31 16.97 18.62
CA PRO A 29 -22.41 16.07 19.32
C PRO A 29 -23.21 14.93 19.96
N ASN A 30 -23.21 13.79 19.28
CA ASN A 30 -23.78 12.53 19.77
C ASN A 30 -22.69 11.49 19.94
N PHE A 31 -22.86 10.62 20.93
CA PHE A 31 -21.93 9.52 21.20
C PHE A 31 -21.70 8.63 19.97
N LEU A 32 -22.75 8.38 19.19
CA LEU A 32 -22.68 7.68 17.91
C LEU A 32 -21.77 8.39 16.89
N ASN A 33 -21.85 9.72 16.78
CA ASN A 33 -21.02 10.50 15.87
C ASN A 33 -19.54 10.47 16.29
N LEU A 34 -19.29 10.45 17.60
CA LEU A 34 -17.94 10.33 18.15
C LEU A 34 -17.30 8.97 17.81
N ILE A 35 -18.06 7.87 17.99
CA ILE A 35 -17.63 6.51 17.62
C ILE A 35 -17.38 6.44 16.11
N LEU A 36 -18.30 6.97 15.30
CA LEU A 36 -18.19 6.94 13.85
C LEU A 36 -16.93 7.69 13.37
N THR A 37 -16.68 8.88 13.94
CA THR A 37 -15.50 9.69 13.64
C THR A 37 -14.21 8.95 14.02
N GLY A 38 -14.16 8.32 15.20
CA GLY A 38 -13.04 7.50 15.64
C GLY A 38 -12.78 6.28 14.76
N PHE A 39 -13.82 5.60 14.29
CA PHE A 39 -13.68 4.47 13.37
C PHE A 39 -13.15 4.93 12.00
N THR A 40 -13.72 6.01 11.44
CA THR A 40 -13.28 6.57 10.17
C THR A 40 -11.83 7.09 10.22
N SER A 41 -11.40 7.69 11.33
CA SER A 41 -10.02 8.18 11.48
C SER A 41 -9.02 7.02 11.60
N GLY A 42 -9.35 6.00 12.39
CA GLY A 42 -8.51 4.80 12.54
C GLY A 42 -8.32 4.06 11.22
N PHE A 43 -9.40 3.88 10.44
CA PHE A 43 -9.32 3.26 9.11
C PHE A 43 -8.47 4.07 8.12
N LEU A 44 -8.59 5.40 8.16
CA LEU A 44 -7.83 6.29 7.28
C LEU A 44 -6.33 6.27 7.62
N ILE A 45 -5.98 6.26 8.91
CA ILE A 45 -4.60 6.09 9.38
C ILE A 45 -4.04 4.72 8.96
N HIS A 46 -4.80 3.64 9.14
CA HIS A 46 -4.41 2.30 8.68
C HIS A 46 -4.11 2.27 7.18
N MET A 47 -4.95 2.93 6.38
CA MET A 47 -4.77 3.07 4.93
C MET A 47 -3.51 3.87 4.58
N ILE A 48 -3.25 4.98 5.26
CA ILE A 48 -2.04 5.80 5.05
C ILE A 48 -0.77 5.04 5.42
N ILE A 49 -0.77 4.25 6.50
CA ILE A 49 0.39 3.45 6.93
C ILE A 49 0.59 2.25 6.00
N SER A 50 -0.49 1.59 5.59
CA SER A 50 -0.43 0.45 4.67
C SER A 50 -0.04 0.86 3.25
N TYR A 51 -0.31 2.10 2.86
CA TYR A 51 -0.01 2.64 1.53
C TYR A 51 1.48 2.56 1.15
N PRO A 52 2.44 3.08 1.94
CA PRO A 52 3.87 2.94 1.66
C PRO A 52 4.35 1.49 1.80
N LEU A 53 3.77 0.68 2.70
CA LEU A 53 4.11 -0.74 2.87
C LEU A 53 3.73 -1.60 1.63
N LEU A 54 2.58 -1.31 1.01
CA LEU A 54 2.15 -1.98 -0.23
C LEU A 54 2.88 -1.47 -1.48
N ASN A 55 3.36 -0.22 -1.46
CA ASN A 55 4.10 0.36 -2.58
C ASN A 55 5.60 0.00 -2.52
N SER A 56 6.14 -0.25 -1.33
CA SER A 56 7.51 -0.76 -1.14
C SER A 56 7.62 -2.24 -1.49
N SER A 57 6.56 -3.05 -1.32
CA SER A 57 6.56 -4.47 -1.67
C SER A 57 6.73 -4.70 -3.18
N GLU A 58 6.12 -3.89 -4.05
CA GLU A 58 6.37 -3.92 -5.51
C GLU A 58 7.84 -3.66 -5.84
N ARG A 59 8.46 -2.71 -5.14
CA ARG A 59 9.88 -2.36 -5.33
C ARG A 59 10.79 -3.47 -4.83
N TYR A 60 10.43 -4.07 -3.70
CA TYR A 60 11.18 -5.16 -3.07
C TYR A 60 11.09 -6.45 -3.88
N ILE A 61 9.89 -6.80 -4.39
CA ILE A 61 9.65 -7.94 -5.28
C ILE A 61 10.43 -7.77 -6.60
N ASN A 62 10.43 -6.56 -7.18
CA ASN A 62 11.24 -6.29 -8.37
C ASN A 62 12.75 -6.37 -8.11
N LEU A 63 13.22 -5.97 -6.93
CA LEU A 63 14.61 -6.11 -6.53
C LEU A 63 14.99 -7.59 -6.37
N LEU A 64 14.16 -8.37 -5.70
CA LEU A 64 14.32 -9.81 -5.50
C LEU A 64 14.36 -10.57 -6.84
N ASN A 65 13.44 -10.25 -7.75
CA ASN A 65 13.43 -10.86 -9.09
C ASN A 65 14.69 -10.54 -9.90
N ARG A 66 15.25 -9.33 -9.77
CA ARG A 66 16.54 -9.00 -10.40
C ARG A 66 17.71 -9.78 -9.81
N ILE A 67 17.72 -9.95 -8.49
CA ILE A 67 18.77 -10.71 -7.80
C ILE A 67 18.72 -12.18 -8.19
N ILE A 68 17.51 -12.79 -8.17
CA ILE A 68 17.30 -14.18 -8.59
C ILE A 68 17.73 -14.39 -10.04
N LYS A 69 17.39 -13.47 -10.93
CA LYS A 69 17.77 -13.57 -12.35
C LYS A 69 19.29 -13.52 -12.54
N LYS A 70 19.99 -12.61 -11.86
CA LYS A 70 21.46 -12.52 -11.92
C LYS A 70 22.15 -13.78 -11.39
N LEU A 71 21.67 -14.32 -10.28
CA LEU A 71 22.18 -15.59 -9.73
C LEU A 71 21.99 -16.76 -10.71
N SER A 72 20.85 -16.82 -11.41
CA SER A 72 20.62 -17.84 -12.44
C SER A 72 21.62 -17.71 -13.60
N GLU A 73 21.86 -16.49 -14.09
CA GLU A 73 22.80 -16.22 -15.17
C GLU A 73 24.25 -16.59 -14.78
N GLU A 74 24.69 -16.26 -13.56
CA GLU A 74 26.01 -16.65 -13.05
C GLU A 74 26.17 -18.17 -12.87
N VAL A 75 25.11 -18.86 -12.42
CA VAL A 75 25.11 -20.32 -12.29
C VAL A 75 25.17 -21.00 -13.67
N ASP A 76 24.43 -20.48 -14.65
CA ASP A 76 24.46 -20.99 -16.02
C ASP A 76 25.81 -20.74 -16.70
N GLU A 77 26.42 -19.57 -16.49
CA GLU A 77 27.79 -19.27 -16.97
C GLU A 77 28.83 -20.21 -16.34
N SER A 78 28.73 -20.45 -15.03
CA SER A 78 29.62 -21.36 -14.29
C SER A 78 29.48 -22.81 -14.78
N ASN A 79 28.24 -23.28 -15.03
CA ASN A 79 27.97 -24.61 -15.56
C ASN A 79 28.41 -24.77 -17.02
N SER A 80 28.27 -23.73 -17.85
CA SER A 80 28.73 -23.77 -19.25
C SER A 80 30.25 -23.87 -19.37
N LYS A 81 31.00 -23.24 -18.44
CA LYS A 81 32.47 -23.36 -18.35
C LYS A 81 32.93 -24.75 -17.94
N ARG A 82 32.15 -25.49 -17.14
CA ARG A 82 32.46 -26.89 -16.77
C ARG A 82 32.18 -27.91 -17.87
N ARG A 83 31.28 -27.63 -18.83
CA ARG A 83 30.98 -28.54 -19.95
C ARG A 83 31.98 -28.49 -21.12
N LYS A 84 32.90 -27.53 -21.13
CA LYS A 84 33.93 -27.36 -22.19
C LYS A 84 35.33 -27.85 -21.77
N LYS A 85 35.45 -28.54 -20.64
CA LYS A 85 36.69 -29.14 -20.13
C LYS A 85 36.51 -30.65 -20.03
#